data_AF-A0A151UKK1-F1
#
_entry.id   AF-A0A151UKK1-F1
#
_cell.length_a   1.000
_cell.length_b   1.000
_cell.length_c   1.000
_cell.angle_alpha   90.00
_cell.angle_beta   90.00
_cell.angle_gamma   90.00
#
_symmetry.space_group_name_H-M   'P 1'
#
loop_
_entity.id
_entity.type
_entity.pdbx_description
1 polymer ?
#
loop_
_entity_poly.entity_id
_entity_poly.type
_entity_poly.pdbx_seq_one_letter_code
_entity_poly.pdbx_strand_id
1 'polypeptide(L)'
;QEEMPDSGEILDEVRSQVVDDRVYVFTPKGDVVDLPAGSTPLDFAYHIHSDVGHRCIGAKISGRIVPFTYKLRMGDQVEIITQKHPNPSCDWLNPNLG
;
A
#
# COMPACT_ATOMS: atom_id res chain seq x y z
N GLN A 1 17.53 -45.00 -13.28
CA GLN A 1 16.10 -44.79 -13.55
C GLN A 1 15.85 -43.34 -13.27
N GLU A 2 15.44 -42.64 -14.32
CA GLU A 2 15.36 -41.20 -14.47
C GLU A 2 14.03 -40.73 -13.88
N GLU A 3 14.06 -39.76 -12.98
CA GLU A 3 12.86 -38.99 -12.63
C GLU A 3 13.23 -37.53 -12.80
N MET A 4 13.10 -37.06 -14.03
CA MET A 4 13.15 -35.64 -14.35
C MET A 4 11.91 -35.01 -13.73
N PRO A 5 12.04 -34.01 -12.83
CA PRO A 5 10.88 -33.35 -12.26
C PRO A 5 10.09 -32.70 -13.39
N ASP A 6 8.78 -32.88 -13.34
CA ASP A 6 7.83 -32.40 -14.32
C ASP A 6 7.99 -30.88 -14.50
N SER A 7 8.17 -30.44 -15.75
CA SER A 7 8.38 -29.02 -16.05
C SER A 7 7.20 -28.13 -15.66
N GLY A 8 6.05 -28.72 -15.29
CA GLY A 8 4.89 -28.03 -14.75
C GLY A 8 5.05 -27.54 -13.32
N GLU A 9 5.75 -28.26 -12.45
CA GLU A 9 5.94 -27.86 -11.04
C GLU A 9 6.90 -26.67 -10.89
N ILE A 10 7.92 -26.61 -11.76
CA ILE A 10 8.89 -25.51 -11.79
C ILE A 10 8.22 -24.20 -12.26
N LEU A 11 7.25 -24.30 -13.18
CA LEU A 11 6.51 -23.13 -13.67
C LEU A 11 5.59 -22.53 -12.61
N ASP A 12 5.02 -23.35 -11.72
CA ASP A 12 4.17 -22.87 -10.62
C ASP A 12 4.99 -22.21 -9.51
N GLU A 13 6.16 -22.77 -9.17
CA GLU A 13 7.10 -22.17 -8.20
C GLU A 13 7.72 -20.86 -8.73
N VAL A 14 8.04 -20.78 -10.03
CA VAL A 14 8.52 -19.54 -10.67
C VAL A 14 7.42 -18.49 -10.79
N ARG A 15 6.16 -18.88 -11.05
CA ARG A 15 5.01 -17.95 -10.98
C ARG A 15 4.80 -17.39 -9.58
N SER A 16 5.07 -18.17 -8.54
CA SER A 16 5.03 -17.72 -7.14
C SER A 16 6.19 -16.79 -6.76
N GLN A 17 7.24 -16.67 -7.58
CA GLN A 17 8.35 -15.74 -7.34
C GLN A 17 8.22 -14.43 -8.14
N VAL A 18 7.31 -14.36 -9.11
CA VAL A 18 6.95 -13.13 -9.83
C VAL A 18 5.70 -12.52 -9.21
N VAL A 19 5.71 -12.39 -7.89
CA VAL A 19 4.76 -11.52 -7.20
C VAL A 19 5.37 -10.13 -7.29
N ASP A 20 4.69 -9.19 -7.93
CA ASP A 20 5.09 -7.79 -7.94
C ASP A 20 5.06 -7.30 -6.48
N ASP A 21 6.21 -7.39 -5.80
CA ASP A 21 6.34 -7.19 -4.34
C ASP A 21 6.33 -5.71 -3.97
N ARG A 22 6.15 -4.84 -4.96
CA ARG A 22 6.12 -3.38 -4.79
C ARG A 22 4.88 -2.82 -5.46
N VAL A 23 4.47 -1.64 -5.03
CA VAL A 23 3.47 -0.82 -5.69
C VAL A 23 4.02 0.59 -5.84
N TYR A 24 3.84 1.16 -7.03
CA TYR A 24 4.21 2.52 -7.35
C TYR A 24 2.95 3.37 -7.33
N VAL A 25 2.93 4.38 -6.48
CA VAL A 25 1.81 5.30 -6.32
C VAL A 25 2.25 6.74 -6.54
N PHE A 26 1.31 7.60 -6.91
CA PHE A 26 1.58 9.00 -7.20
C PHE A 26 1.14 9.90 -6.04
N THR A 27 1.97 10.89 -5.71
CA THR A 27 1.54 12.03 -4.91
C THR A 27 0.60 12.93 -5.75
N PRO A 28 -0.18 13.85 -5.13
CA PRO A 28 -1.00 14.80 -5.88
C PRO A 28 -0.18 15.76 -6.76
N LYS A 29 1.13 15.86 -6.49
CA LYS A 29 2.09 16.65 -7.28
C LYS A 29 2.67 15.89 -8.47
N GLY A 30 2.41 14.58 -8.58
CA GLY A 30 2.92 13.71 -9.64
C GLY A 30 4.23 13.01 -9.31
N ASP A 31 4.73 13.11 -8.07
CA ASP A 31 5.92 12.37 -7.66
C ASP A 31 5.57 10.88 -7.47
N VAL A 32 6.50 9.99 -7.85
CA VAL A 32 6.33 8.54 -7.69
C VAL A 32 6.91 8.10 -6.34
N VAL A 33 6.15 7.29 -5.61
CA VAL A 33 6.55 6.67 -4.34
C VAL A 33 6.47 5.16 -4.46
N ASP A 34 7.54 4.47 -4.08
CA ASP A 34 7.64 3.01 -4.09
C ASP A 34 7.34 2.43 -2.70
N LEU A 35 6.30 1.62 -2.61
CA LEU A 35 5.88 0.97 -1.37
C LEU A 35 5.84 -0.55 -1.55
N PRO A 36 5.94 -1.34 -0.46
CA PRO A 36 5.73 -2.78 -0.56
C PRO A 36 4.29 -3.10 -0.97
N ALA A 37 4.09 -4.21 -1.68
CA ALA A 37 2.76 -4.66 -2.06
C ALA A 37 1.87 -4.86 -0.84
N GLY A 38 0.61 -4.46 -0.94
CA GLY A 38 -0.33 -4.50 0.18
C GLY A 38 -0.17 -3.37 1.20
N SER A 39 0.62 -2.33 0.87
CA SER A 39 0.64 -1.08 1.65
C SER A 39 -0.72 -0.39 1.66
N THR A 40 -0.97 0.35 2.73
CA THR A 40 -2.18 1.14 2.95
C THR A 40 -1.92 2.63 2.73
N PRO A 41 -2.97 3.45 2.59
CA PRO A 41 -2.81 4.90 2.59
C PRO A 41 -2.14 5.44 3.86
N LEU A 42 -2.25 4.75 4.99
CA LEU A 42 -1.57 5.13 6.21
C LEU A 42 -0.06 4.89 6.12
N ASP A 43 0.36 3.74 5.57
CA ASP A 43 1.77 3.47 5.31
C ASP A 43 2.37 4.52 4.38
N PHE A 44 1.63 4.91 3.34
CA PHE A 44 2.02 6.02 2.46
C PHE A 44 2.19 7.34 3.24
N ALA A 45 1.24 7.70 4.11
CA ALA A 45 1.33 8.92 4.91
C ALA A 45 2.59 8.96 5.78
N TYR A 46 2.93 7.84 6.44
CA TYR A 46 4.15 7.73 7.25
C TYR A 46 5.43 7.65 6.41
N HIS A 47 5.36 7.11 5.19
CA HIS A 47 6.47 7.09 4.26
C HIS A 47 6.82 8.50 3.76
N ILE A 48 5.82 9.36 3.53
CA ILE A 48 6.06 10.77 3.16
C ILE A 48 6.71 11.54 4.31
N HIS A 49 6.09 11.51 5.50
CA HIS A 49 6.63 12.15 6.70
C HIS A 49 5.86 11.71 7.94
N SER A 50 6.55 11.51 9.07
CA SER A 50 5.90 11.10 10.33
C SER A 50 4.81 12.08 10.78
N ASP A 51 5.01 13.39 10.63
CA ASP A 51 3.96 14.38 10.95
C ASP A 51 2.72 14.29 10.06
N VAL A 52 2.86 13.86 8.81
CA VAL A 52 1.72 13.65 7.90
C VAL A 52 0.92 12.44 8.38
N GLY A 53 1.61 11.34 8.73
CA GLY A 53 1.01 10.16 9.36
C GLY A 53 0.28 10.50 10.67
N HIS A 54 0.92 11.22 11.59
CA HIS A 54 0.31 11.58 12.88
C HIS A 54 -0.89 12.53 12.77
N ARG A 55 -0.94 13.33 11.70
CA ARG A 55 -2.05 14.26 11.42
C ARG A 55 -3.09 13.70 10.46
N CYS A 56 -2.91 12.47 9.98
CA CYS A 56 -3.80 11.83 9.01
C CYS A 56 -5.19 11.63 9.63
N ILE A 57 -6.22 12.09 8.93
CA ILE A 57 -7.64 11.89 9.32
C ILE A 57 -8.46 11.20 8.23
N GLY A 58 -7.92 11.09 7.02
CA GLY A 58 -8.54 10.36 5.92
C GLY A 58 -7.59 10.26 4.74
N ALA A 59 -7.95 9.40 3.79
CA ALA A 59 -7.23 9.27 2.53
C ALA A 59 -8.21 9.32 1.35
N LYS A 60 -7.74 9.85 0.24
CA LYS A 60 -8.41 9.75 -1.06
C LYS A 60 -7.50 9.10 -2.07
N ILE A 61 -8.10 8.27 -2.91
CA ILE A 61 -7.46 7.66 -4.07
C ILE A 61 -8.19 8.14 -5.30
N SER A 62 -7.47 8.78 -6.22
CA SER A 62 -8.03 9.30 -7.48
C SER A 62 -9.29 10.15 -7.26
N GLY A 63 -9.26 10.99 -6.21
CA GLY A 63 -10.34 11.90 -5.83
C GLY A 63 -11.48 11.28 -5.01
N ARG A 64 -11.46 9.98 -4.71
CA ARG A 64 -12.50 9.30 -3.91
C ARG A 64 -12.00 8.96 -2.51
N ILE A 65 -12.82 9.20 -1.49
CA ILE A 65 -12.48 8.82 -0.11
C ILE A 65 -12.46 7.30 0.00
N VAL A 66 -11.40 6.76 0.61
CA VAL A 66 -11.23 5.32 0.84
C VAL A 66 -11.00 5.05 2.33
N PRO A 67 -11.34 3.85 2.84
CA PRO A 67 -10.95 3.46 4.19
C PRO A 67 -9.43 3.28 4.29
N PHE A 68 -8.88 3.41 5.49
CA PHE A 68 -7.44 3.19 5.72
C PHE A 68 -7.00 1.74 5.51
N THR A 69 -7.92 0.78 5.53
CA THR A 69 -7.66 -0.64 5.22
C THR A 69 -7.49 -0.90 3.72
N TYR A 70 -7.76 0.08 2.87
CA TYR A 70 -7.59 -0.03 1.42
C TYR A 70 -6.14 -0.42 1.08
N LYS A 71 -5.99 -1.34 0.11
CA LYS A 71 -4.69 -1.77 -0.39
C LYS A 71 -4.35 -1.01 -1.66
N LEU A 72 -3.26 -0.25 -1.60
CA LEU A 72 -2.77 0.57 -2.70
C LEU A 72 -2.47 -0.30 -3.93
N ARG A 73 -2.80 0.21 -5.11
CA ARG A 73 -2.56 -0.44 -6.39
C ARG A 73 -1.60 0.37 -7.25
N MET A 74 -1.01 -0.31 -8.24
CA MET A 74 -0.13 0.33 -9.22
C MET A 74 -0.83 1.51 -9.90
N GLY A 75 -0.19 2.68 -9.83
CA GLY A 75 -0.65 3.90 -10.48
C GLY A 75 -1.73 4.67 -9.73
N ASP A 76 -2.09 4.28 -8.51
CA ASP A 76 -3.02 5.05 -7.69
C ASP A 76 -2.45 6.43 -7.34
N GLN A 77 -3.25 7.48 -7.49
CA GLN A 77 -2.91 8.81 -6.98
C GLN A 77 -3.46 8.96 -5.55
N VAL A 78 -2.56 9.08 -4.58
CA VAL A 78 -2.88 9.12 -3.14
C VAL A 78 -2.86 10.56 -2.64
N GLU A 79 -3.96 10.99 -2.03
CA GLU A 79 -4.07 12.28 -1.33
C GLU A 79 -4.38 12.01 0.15
N ILE A 80 -3.51 12.50 1.04
CA ILE A 80 -3.70 12.37 2.48
C ILE A 80 -4.38 13.63 3.01
N ILE A 81 -5.49 13.44 3.72
CA ILE A 81 -6.21 14.51 4.40
C ILE A 81 -5.62 14.64 5.80
N THR A 82 -5.01 15.79 6.08
CA THR A 82 -4.39 16.06 7.39
C THR A 82 -5.16 17.11 8.18
N GLN A 83 -5.16 17.00 9.51
CA GLN A 83 -5.63 18.04 10.41
C GLN A 83 -4.48 18.87 11.02
N LYS A 84 -4.82 19.93 11.77
CA LYS A 84 -3.82 20.85 12.35
C LYS A 84 -2.95 20.22 13.45
N HIS A 85 -3.55 19.39 14.31
CA HIS A 85 -2.88 18.81 15.47
C HIS A 85 -2.73 17.29 15.29
N PRO A 86 -1.62 16.67 15.73
CA PRO A 86 -1.48 15.23 15.67
C PRO A 86 -2.53 14.54 16.57
N ASN A 87 -3.21 13.52 16.04
CA ASN A 87 -4.15 12.70 16.81
C ASN A 87 -4.18 11.27 16.23
N PRO A 88 -3.10 10.49 16.42
CA PRO A 88 -3.07 9.13 15.92
C PRO A 88 -4.15 8.28 16.60
N SER A 89 -4.99 7.61 15.80
CA SER A 89 -6.00 6.69 16.36
C SER A 89 -5.42 5.30 16.56
N CYS A 90 -5.70 4.69 17.71
CA CYS A 90 -5.35 3.29 17.96
C CYS A 90 -6.13 2.33 17.04
N ASP A 91 -7.29 2.73 16.51
CA ASP A 91 -8.09 1.90 15.59
C ASP A 91 -7.35 1.53 14.31
N TRP A 92 -6.36 2.34 13.92
CA TRP A 92 -5.51 2.06 12.76
C TRP A 92 -4.72 0.76 12.85
N LEU A 93 -4.44 0.29 14.07
CA LEU A 93 -3.73 -0.96 14.32
C LEU A 93 -4.65 -2.19 14.25
N ASN A 94 -5.97 -1.99 14.20
CA ASN A 94 -6.91 -3.08 14.15
C ASN A 94 -7.44 -3.28 12.71
N PRO A 95 -7.03 -4.35 12.02
CA PRO A 95 -7.46 -4.59 10.64
C PRO A 95 -8.97 -4.86 10.51
N ASN A 96 -9.69 -5.10 11.62
CA ASN A 96 -11.12 -5.40 11.64
C ASN A 96 -12.02 -4.19 11.97
N LEU A 97 -11.46 -3.02 12.29
CA LEU A 97 -12.22 -1.81 12.65
C LEU A 97 -12.23 -0.74 11.55
N GLY A 98 -11.98 -1.14 10.30
CA GLY A 98 -11.98 -0.25 9.13
C GLY A 98 -13.31 -0.17 8.41
#